data_AF-A0A971BJ64-F1
#
_entry.id   AF-A0A971BJ64-F1
#
_cell.length_a   1.000
_cell.length_b   1.000
_cell.length_c   1.000
_cell.angle_alpha   90.00
_cell.angle_beta   90.00
_cell.angle_gamma   90.00
#
_symmetry.space_group_name_H-M   'P 1'
#
loop_
_entity.id
_entity.type
_entity.pdbx_description
1 polymer ?
#
loop_
_entity_poly.entity_id
_entity_poly.type
_entity_poly.pdbx_seq_one_letter_code
_entity_poly.pdbx_strand_id
1 'polypeptide(L)' 'MPKYYAYAVVVEYNTENTAPGKGSAVFLHCKTIPTSGCIAAPQEAILRILKWLSEEENPGILILER' A
#
# COMPACT_ATOMS: atom_id res chain seq x y z
N MET A 1 0.63 10.17 16.50
CA MET A 1 0.63 9.76 15.08
C MET A 1 -0.60 8.90 14.76
N PRO A 2 -1.77 9.48 14.47
CA PRO A 2 -2.88 8.74 13.87
C PRO A 2 -3.18 9.16 12.42
N LYS A 3 -2.70 10.33 11.96
CA LYS A 3 -3.15 10.92 10.69
C LYS A 3 -2.64 10.19 9.44
N TYR A 4 -1.43 9.62 9.49
CA TYR A 4 -0.80 9.04 8.30
C TYR A 4 -1.09 7.55 8.08
N TYR A 5 -1.53 6.86 9.12
CA TYR A 5 -1.90 5.44 9.08
C TYR A 5 -3.30 5.23 9.67
N ALA A 6 -4.15 6.26 9.61
CA ALA A 6 -5.56 6.14 10.00
C ALA A 6 -6.24 5.01 9.22
N TYR A 7 -5.84 4.87 7.95
CA TYR A 7 -6.23 3.80 7.05
C TYR A 7 -5.01 3.35 6.26
N ALA A 8 -4.80 2.04 6.18
CA ALA A 8 -3.72 1.43 5.40
C ALA A 8 -4.11 0.03 4.91
N VAL A 9 -3.47 -0.39 3.82
CA VAL A 9 -3.55 -1.75 3.26
C VAL A 9 -2.13 -2.30 3.15
N VAL A 10 -1.95 -3.56 3.53
CA VAL A 10 -0.69 -4.28 3.33
C VAL A 10 -0.62 -4.70 1.86
N VAL A 11 0.46 -4.33 1.17
CA VAL A 11 0.64 -4.67 -0.26
C VAL A 11 1.23 -6.08 -0.44
N GLU A 12 1.74 -6.67 0.64
CA GLU A 12 2.38 -8.00 0.67
C GLU A 12 3.60 -8.13 -0.27
N TYR A 13 4.15 -7.00 -0.71
CA TYR A 13 5.35 -6.98 -1.54
C TYR A 13 6.54 -7.65 -0.83
N ASN A 14 7.13 -8.64 -1.50
CA ASN A 14 8.32 -9.36 -1.05
C ASN A 14 8.13 -9.97 0.37
N THR A 15 6.97 -10.56 0.63
CA THR A 15 6.62 -11.17 1.93
C THR A 15 6.85 -12.68 1.94
N GLU A 16 6.40 -13.39 0.91
CA GLU A 16 6.67 -14.81 0.72
C GLU A 16 7.81 -15.00 -0.31
N ASN A 17 8.70 -15.96 -0.07
CA ASN A 17 9.87 -16.25 -0.93
C ASN A 17 10.73 -15.00 -1.22
N THR A 18 11.15 -14.31 -0.15
CA THR A 18 11.75 -12.98 -0.24
C THR A 18 13.05 -12.95 -1.07
N ALA A 19 13.19 -11.94 -1.93
CA ALA A 19 14.42 -11.61 -2.64
C ALA A 19 15.26 -10.58 -1.84
N PRO A 20 16.53 -10.89 -1.51
CA PRO A 20 17.41 -9.95 -0.82
C PRO A 20 17.59 -8.62 -1.57
N GLY A 21 17.63 -7.52 -0.83
CA GLY A 21 17.86 -6.18 -1.38
C GLY A 21 16.65 -5.51 -2.05
N LYS A 22 15.50 -6.19 -2.15
CA LYS A 22 14.27 -5.61 -2.74
C LYS A 22 13.40 -4.81 -1.77
N GLY A 23 13.68 -4.85 -0.47
CA GLY A 23 12.84 -4.23 0.56
C GLY A 23 11.58 -5.06 0.84
N SER A 24 10.83 -4.71 1.89
CA SER A 24 9.58 -5.37 2.29
C SER A 24 8.75 -4.40 3.13
N ALA A 25 7.62 -4.85 3.70
CA ALA A 25 6.75 -4.01 4.53
C ALA A 25 6.25 -2.76 3.79
N VAL A 26 5.71 -2.97 2.58
CA VAL A 26 5.11 -1.92 1.75
C VAL A 26 3.63 -1.79 2.11
N PHE A 27 3.20 -0.55 2.36
CA PHE A 27 1.82 -0.22 2.67
C PHE A 27 1.29 0.82 1.69
N LEU A 28 0.01 0.69 1.34
CA LEU A 28 -0.76 1.79 0.78
C LEU A 28 -1.42 2.55 1.94
N HIS A 29 -1.12 3.83 2.14
CA HIS A 29 -1.56 4.56 3.33
C HIS A 29 -1.89 6.04 3.09
N CYS A 30 -2.56 6.65 4.08
CA CYS A 30 -3.00 8.05 4.02
C CYS A 30 -1.83 9.03 4.16
N LYS A 31 -1.32 9.62 3.07
CA LYS A 31 -0.31 10.70 3.17
C LYS A 31 -0.28 11.52 1.88
N THR A 32 0.23 12.75 1.97
CA THR A 32 0.42 13.64 0.82
C THR A 32 1.75 13.43 0.07
N ILE A 33 2.71 12.72 0.68
CA ILE A 33 4.03 12.46 0.11
C ILE A 33 4.42 11.00 0.43
N PRO A 34 4.90 10.20 -0.54
CA PRO A 34 5.39 8.85 -0.28
C PRO A 34 6.50 8.82 0.79
N THR A 35 6.67 7.69 1.47
CA THR A 35 7.83 7.45 2.35
C THR A 35 8.87 6.60 1.60
N SER A 36 9.93 6.17 2.27
CA SER A 36 10.90 5.21 1.72
C SER A 36 10.22 3.85 1.47
N GLY A 37 9.58 3.70 0.32
CA GLY A 37 9.01 2.44 -0.18
C GLY A 37 7.48 2.31 -0.05
N CYS A 38 6.80 3.05 0.83
CA CYS A 38 5.34 2.98 0.92
C CYS A 38 4.65 3.85 -0.14
N ILE A 39 3.44 3.45 -0.49
CA ILE A 39 2.57 4.12 -1.45
C ILE A 39 1.65 5.05 -0.67
N ALA A 40 1.66 6.33 -1.02
CA ALA A 40 0.86 7.35 -0.35
C ALA A 40 -0.24 7.87 -1.27
N ALA A 41 -1.45 7.98 -0.75
CA ALA A 41 -2.55 8.67 -1.41
C ALA A 41 -3.36 9.52 -0.40
N PRO A 42 -4.13 10.52 -0.87
CA PRO A 42 -5.06 11.26 -0.03
C PRO A 42 -6.05 10.34 0.68
N GLN A 43 -6.47 10.71 1.89
CA GLN A 43 -7.35 9.88 2.72
C GLN A 43 -8.65 9.50 2.00
N GLU A 44 -9.23 10.40 1.21
CA GLU A 44 -10.45 10.16 0.43
C GLU A 44 -10.24 9.12 -0.67
N ALA A 45 -9.03 9.03 -1.24
CA ALA A 45 -8.68 7.98 -2.20
C ALA A 45 -8.54 6.63 -1.49
N ILE A 46 -7.82 6.59 -0.36
CA ILE A 46 -7.66 5.37 0.45
C ILE A 46 -9.03 4.83 0.89
N LEU A 47 -9.92 5.68 1.38
CA LEU A 47 -11.28 5.28 1.78
C LEU A 47 -12.12 4.72 0.62
N ARG A 48 -11.95 5.26 -0.59
CA ARG A 48 -12.62 4.71 -1.79
C ARG A 48 -12.07 3.35 -2.15
N ILE A 49 -10.76 3.17 -2.09
CA ILE A 49 -10.10 1.88 -2.34
C ILE A 49 -10.57 0.86 -1.31
N LEU A 50 -10.53 1.18 -0.02
CA LEU A 50 -10.99 0.28 1.05
C LEU A 50 -12.45 -0.17 0.91
N LYS A 51 -13.33 0.71 0.43
CA LYS A 51 -14.75 0.37 0.17
C LYS A 51 -14.93 -0.47 -1.10
N TRP A 52 -13.98 -0.40 -2.03
CA TRP A 52 -14.00 -1.15 -3.28
C TRP A 52 -13.34 -2.53 -3.14
N LEU A 53 -12.36 -2.68 -2.25
CA LEU A 53 -11.67 -3.94 -2.01
C LEU A 53 -12.65 -5.04 -1.58
N SER A 54 -12.57 -6.16 -2.27
CA SER A 54 -13.23 -7.43 -1.97
C SER A 54 -12.21 -8.53 -2.24
N GLU A 55 -12.07 -9.47 -1.30
CA GLU A 55 -11.09 -10.56 -1.42
C GLU A 55 -11.42 -11.47 -2.61
N GLU A 56 -12.72 -11.64 -2.88
CA GLU A 56 -13.25 -12.46 -3.98
C GLU A 56 -12.83 -11.95 -5.36
N GLU A 57 -12.55 -10.66 -5.48
CA GLU A 57 -12.12 -10.01 -6.73
C GLU A 57 -10.60 -10.08 -6.94
N ASN A 58 -9.84 -10.66 -6.01
CA ASN A 58 -8.38 -10.80 -6.04
C ASN A 58 -7.64 -9.50 -6.45
N PRO A 59 -7.80 -8.40 -5.69
CA PRO A 59 -7.26 -7.10 -6.06
C PRO A 59 -5.73 -7.10 -6.01
N GLY A 60 -5.11 -6.58 -7.07
CA GLY A 60 -3.65 -6.47 -7.19
C GLY A 60 -3.16 -5.03 -7.36
N ILE A 61 -1.89 -4.80 -7.04
CA ILE A 61 -1.21 -3.52 -7.28
C ILE A 61 0.04 -3.74 -8.12
N LEU A 62 0.17 -2.93 -9.18
CA LEU A 62 1.33 -2.94 -10.06
C LEU A 62 2.22 -1.75 -9.73
N ILE A 63 3.45 -2.02 -9.29
CA ILE A 63 4.47 -1.00 -9.02
C ILE A 63 5.43 -0.99 -10.21
N LEU A 64 5.44 0.10 -10.97
CA LEU A 64 6.33 0.26 -12.12
C LEU A 64 7.53 1.11 -11.72
N GLU A 65 8.74 0.59 -11.98
CA GLU A 65 9.96 1.40 -11.94
C GLU A 65 10.02 2.25 -13.22
N ARG A 66 10.50 3.49 -13.10
CA ARG A 66 10.76 4.36 -14.27
C ARG A 66 12.12 4.06 -14.87
#